data_AF-A0A258BLU4-F1
#
_entry.id   AF-A0A258BLU4-F1
#
_cell.length_a   1.000
_cell.length_b   1.000
_cell.length_c   1.000
_cell.angle_alpha   90.00
_cell.angle_beta   90.00
_cell.angle_gamma   90.00
#
_symmetry.space_group_name_H-M   'P 1'
#
loop_
_entity.id
_entity.type
_entity.pdbx_description
1 polymer ?
#
loop_
_entity_poly.entity_id
_entity_poly.type
_entity_poly.pdbx_seq_one_letter_code
_entity_poly.pdbx_strand_id
1 'polypeptide(L)'
;MAAVATFALFAAGGAFVAWGGLGFRMAELVDTAGPSNPHIARAVAAPGAWLGNFAAHHWMIAAPVLGLFGPFVALAGLRTRRDLLAFAGSALAVLGIIATVGLAMFPFILPSSIDPASSLTVWNASSSHLTLFIMLVVVVVFLPIVLAYTTWAYRVMFGRVTGDEVRLNPDMY
;
A
#
# COMPACT_ATOMS: atom_id res chain seq x y z
N MET A 1 16.51 -16.15 -5.15
CA MET A 1 16.59 -15.93 -3.69
C MET A 1 15.65 -14.83 -3.21
N ALA A 2 15.67 -13.63 -3.81
CA ALA A 2 14.79 -12.51 -3.43
C ALA A 2 13.30 -12.88 -3.32
N ALA A 3 12.71 -13.52 -4.34
CA ALA A 3 11.29 -13.90 -4.31
C ALA A 3 10.90 -14.80 -3.12
N VAL A 4 11.75 -15.77 -2.79
CA VAL A 4 11.53 -16.68 -1.65
C VAL A 4 11.69 -15.92 -0.33
N ALA A 5 12.68 -15.03 -0.23
CA ALA A 5 12.87 -14.20 0.96
C ALA A 5 11.67 -13.25 1.19
N THR A 6 11.18 -12.58 0.14
CA THR A 6 10.00 -11.72 0.23
C THR A 6 8.77 -12.50 0.68
N PHE A 7 8.51 -13.67 0.09
CA PHE A 7 7.42 -14.55 0.51
C PHE A 7 7.56 -14.95 1.97
N ALA A 8 8.73 -15.43 2.39
CA ALA A 8 8.97 -15.89 3.75
C ALA A 8 8.83 -14.77 4.78
N LEU A 9 9.40 -13.59 4.51
CA LEU A 9 9.31 -12.43 5.39
C LEU A 9 7.87 -11.91 5.50
N PHE A 10 7.16 -11.85 4.37
CA PHE A 10 5.77 -11.38 4.39
C PHE A 10 4.83 -12.37 5.06
N ALA A 11 5.01 -13.68 4.82
CA ALA A 11 4.26 -14.72 5.52
C ALA A 11 4.57 -14.73 7.02
N ALA A 12 5.84 -14.58 7.41
CA ALA A 12 6.23 -14.46 8.82
C ALA A 12 5.63 -13.21 9.49
N GLY A 13 5.60 -12.08 8.79
CA GLY A 13 4.94 -10.85 9.27
C GLY A 13 3.43 -11.03 9.45
N GLY A 14 2.76 -11.68 8.49
CA GLY A 14 1.33 -12.01 8.60
C GLY A 14 1.04 -12.96 9.77
N ALA A 15 1.88 -13.97 9.96
CA ALA A 15 1.80 -14.89 11.10
C ALA A 15 2.05 -14.19 12.45
N PHE A 16 3.01 -13.27 12.50
CA PHE A 16 3.27 -12.43 13.67
C PHE A 16 2.06 -11.55 14.03
N VAL A 17 1.38 -10.96 13.04
CA VAL A 17 0.14 -10.20 13.29
C VAL A 17 -0.98 -11.11 13.77
N ALA A 18 -1.13 -12.31 13.18
CA ALA A 18 -2.17 -13.26 13.53
C ALA A 18 -2.04 -13.81 14.96
N TRP A 19 -0.81 -14.08 15.41
CA TRP A 19 -0.55 -14.68 16.73
C TRP A 19 -0.09 -13.68 17.78
N GLY A 20 0.35 -12.49 17.37
CA GLY A 20 0.84 -11.44 18.28
C GLY A 20 -0.25 -10.70 19.04
N GLY A 21 -1.53 -11.00 18.79
CA GLY A 21 -2.65 -10.33 19.47
C GLY A 21 -2.69 -8.82 19.20
N LEU A 22 -2.13 -8.38 18.07
CA LEU A 22 -2.10 -6.98 17.68
C LEU A 22 -3.45 -6.55 17.12
N GLY A 23 -3.87 -5.33 17.46
CA GLY A 23 -5.10 -4.78 16.91
C GLY A 23 -5.70 -3.68 17.76
N PHE A 24 -6.32 -2.73 17.08
CA PHE A 24 -7.13 -1.68 17.68
C PHE A 24 -8.48 -1.68 16.98
N ARG A 25 -9.55 -1.46 17.74
CA ARG A 25 -10.91 -1.28 17.20
C ARG A 25 -11.52 -0.02 17.80
N MET A 26 -12.50 0.55 17.09
CA MET A 26 -13.32 1.62 17.65
C MET A 26 -14.24 1.05 18.74
N ALA A 27 -14.36 1.75 19.87
CA ALA A 27 -15.21 1.35 20.99
C ALA A 27 -16.69 1.66 20.77
N GLU A 28 -17.00 2.69 19.99
CA GLU A 28 -18.35 3.19 19.73
C GLU A 28 -18.57 3.42 18.23
N LEU A 29 -19.85 3.49 17.81
CA LEU A 29 -20.23 3.87 16.45
C LEU A 29 -19.76 5.31 16.19
N VAL A 30 -18.77 5.47 15.32
CA VAL A 30 -18.28 6.79 14.93
C VAL A 30 -19.33 7.48 14.07
N ASP A 31 -19.74 8.68 14.45
CA ASP A 31 -20.52 9.56 13.57
C ASP A 31 -19.61 10.04 12.44
N THR A 32 -19.80 9.46 11.25
CA THR A 32 -19.03 9.79 10.05
C THR A 32 -19.29 11.19 9.52
N ALA A 33 -20.34 11.87 9.99
CA ALA A 33 -20.67 13.25 9.65
C ALA A 33 -20.30 14.25 10.77
N GLY A 34 -19.76 13.75 11.89
CA GLY A 34 -19.37 14.56 13.03
C GLY A 34 -18.07 15.36 12.77
N PRO A 35 -17.73 16.32 13.66
CA PRO A 35 -16.50 17.08 13.56
C PRO A 35 -15.26 16.18 13.70
N SER A 36 -14.21 16.41 12.90
CA SER A 36 -12.90 15.77 13.08
C SER A 36 -12.31 16.18 14.44
N ASN A 37 -12.44 15.33 15.46
CA ASN A 37 -11.88 15.61 16.78
C ASN A 37 -11.24 14.36 17.41
N PRO A 38 -9.91 14.40 17.67
CA PRO A 38 -9.18 13.27 18.24
C PRO A 38 -9.66 12.87 19.65
N HIS A 39 -10.27 13.78 20.41
CA HIS A 39 -10.75 13.47 21.76
C HIS A 39 -12.10 12.72 21.80
N ILE A 40 -12.81 12.61 20.67
CA ILE A 40 -14.13 11.97 20.61
C ILE A 40 -14.01 10.48 20.24
N ALA A 41 -13.03 10.11 19.41
CA ALA A 41 -12.86 8.74 18.93
C ALA A 41 -12.17 7.86 19.99
N ARG A 42 -12.94 7.00 20.66
CA ARG A 42 -12.39 6.04 21.63
C ARG A 42 -11.91 4.78 20.90
N ALA A 43 -10.60 4.65 20.70
CA ALA A 43 -9.99 3.40 20.28
C ALA A 43 -9.71 2.50 21.49
N VAL A 44 -9.88 1.20 21.34
CA VAL A 44 -9.55 0.20 22.36
C VAL A 44 -8.69 -0.88 21.74
N ALA A 45 -7.64 -1.30 22.45
CA ALA A 45 -6.83 -2.43 22.06
C ALA A 45 -7.69 -3.70 22.05
N ALA A 46 -7.70 -4.40 20.92
CA ALA A 46 -8.50 -5.60 20.71
C ALA A 46 -7.64 -6.65 19.99
N PRO A 47 -7.30 -7.76 20.67
CA PRO A 47 -6.45 -8.78 20.08
C PRO A 47 -7.01 -9.31 18.76
N GLY A 48 -6.18 -9.28 17.71
CA GLY A 48 -6.55 -9.78 16.38
C GLY A 48 -7.45 -8.84 15.57
N ALA A 49 -7.75 -7.62 16.06
CA ALA A 49 -8.66 -6.71 15.36
C ALA A 49 -8.19 -6.32 13.95
N TRP A 50 -6.88 -6.30 13.69
CA TRP A 50 -6.32 -6.01 12.36
C TRP A 50 -6.64 -7.09 11.31
N LEU A 51 -7.00 -8.30 11.73
CA LEU A 51 -7.49 -9.35 10.82
C LEU A 51 -9.01 -9.28 10.60
N GLY A 52 -9.74 -8.54 11.45
CA GLY A 52 -11.19 -8.43 11.39
C GLY A 52 -11.69 -7.85 10.06
N ASN A 53 -10.94 -6.93 9.45
CA ASN A 53 -11.32 -6.33 8.17
C ASN A 53 -11.36 -7.34 7.02
N PHE A 54 -10.42 -8.29 6.99
CA PHE A 54 -10.39 -9.35 5.97
C PHE A 54 -11.54 -10.35 6.14
N ALA A 55 -11.99 -10.57 7.39
CA ALA A 55 -13.16 -11.39 7.68
C ALA A 55 -14.46 -10.65 7.34
N ALA A 56 -14.54 -9.34 7.58
CA ALA A 56 -15.72 -8.54 7.24
C ALA A 56 -15.86 -8.31 5.72
N HIS A 57 -14.73 -8.16 5.02
CA HIS A 57 -14.68 -7.84 3.60
C HIS A 57 -13.75 -8.81 2.86
N HIS A 58 -14.29 -9.94 2.41
CA HIS A 58 -13.50 -11.01 1.80
C HIS A 58 -12.67 -10.58 0.57
N TRP A 59 -13.10 -9.54 -0.15
CA TRP A 59 -12.33 -9.00 -1.29
C TRP A 59 -10.94 -8.47 -0.87
N MET A 60 -10.78 -8.04 0.38
CA MET A 60 -9.51 -7.52 0.89
C MET A 60 -8.41 -8.58 0.91
N ILE A 61 -8.76 -9.87 0.91
CA ILE A 61 -7.81 -11.00 0.83
C ILE A 61 -7.00 -10.95 -0.47
N ALA A 62 -7.48 -10.27 -1.51
CA ALA A 62 -6.71 -10.05 -2.73
C ALA A 62 -5.36 -9.38 -2.45
N ALA A 63 -5.28 -8.44 -1.50
CA ALA A 63 -4.03 -7.74 -1.19
C ALA A 63 -2.92 -8.69 -0.65
N PRO A 64 -3.13 -9.49 0.41
CA PRO A 64 -2.11 -10.41 0.90
C PRO A 64 -1.81 -11.52 -0.12
N VAL A 65 -2.80 -11.96 -0.90
CA VAL A 65 -2.57 -12.91 -2.00
C VAL A 65 -1.62 -12.31 -3.05
N LEU A 66 -1.84 -11.08 -3.49
CA LEU A 66 -0.92 -10.39 -4.41
C LEU A 66 0.46 -10.20 -3.80
N GLY A 67 0.55 -9.86 -2.52
CA GLY A 67 1.82 -9.71 -1.80
C GLY A 67 2.63 -11.01 -1.71
N LEU A 68 1.97 -12.14 -1.45
CA LEU A 68 2.60 -13.46 -1.36
C LEU A 68 2.96 -14.03 -2.75
N PHE A 69 2.07 -13.90 -3.73
CA PHE A 69 2.24 -14.57 -5.02
C PHE A 69 2.89 -13.70 -6.11
N GLY A 70 2.83 -12.37 -5.99
CA GLY A 70 3.51 -11.44 -6.89
C GLY A 70 5.00 -11.73 -7.12
N PRO A 71 5.80 -12.03 -6.06
CA PRO A 71 7.21 -12.38 -6.22
C PRO A 71 7.44 -13.65 -7.05
N PHE A 72 6.52 -14.62 -7.02
CA PHE A 72 6.62 -15.82 -7.85
C PHE A 72 6.26 -15.55 -9.31
N VAL A 73 5.30 -14.65 -9.57
CA VAL A 73 5.03 -14.15 -10.92
C VAL A 73 6.27 -13.43 -11.47
N ALA A 74 6.92 -12.61 -10.65
CA ALA A 74 8.16 -11.93 -11.03
C ALA A 74 9.28 -12.95 -11.35
N LEU A 75 9.45 -13.97 -10.51
CA LEU A 75 10.41 -15.04 -10.70
C LEU A 75 10.14 -15.85 -11.98
N ALA A 76 8.88 -16.14 -12.28
CA ALA A 76 8.49 -16.81 -13.52
C ALA A 76 8.80 -15.94 -14.75
N GLY A 77 8.56 -14.63 -14.67
CA GLY A 77 8.93 -13.67 -15.71
C GLY A 77 10.44 -13.65 -15.98
N LEU A 78 11.25 -13.62 -14.91
CA LEU A 78 12.72 -13.65 -15.02
C LEU A 78 13.22 -14.98 -15.64
N ARG A 79 12.66 -16.12 -15.22
CA ARG A 79 13.03 -17.44 -15.77
C ARG A 79 12.62 -17.61 -17.24
N THR A 80 11.47 -17.05 -17.62
CA THR A 80 10.97 -17.10 -19.00
C THR A 80 11.53 -15.98 -19.89
N ARG A 81 12.42 -15.13 -19.36
CA ARG A 81 12.99 -13.94 -20.03
C ARG A 81 11.91 -12.99 -20.58
N ARG A 82 10.80 -12.85 -19.84
CA ARG A 82 9.68 -11.96 -20.15
C ARG A 82 9.70 -10.77 -19.19
N ASP A 83 10.36 -9.69 -19.62
CA ASP A 83 10.58 -8.49 -18.81
C ASP A 83 9.28 -7.88 -18.26
N LEU A 84 8.22 -7.86 -19.07
CA LEU A 84 6.90 -7.36 -18.65
C LEU A 84 6.30 -8.17 -17.49
N LEU A 85 6.45 -9.50 -17.50
CA LEU A 85 5.96 -10.35 -16.41
C LEU A 85 6.80 -10.18 -15.15
N ALA A 86 8.12 -10.01 -15.31
CA ALA A 86 9.02 -9.73 -14.20
C ALA A 86 8.64 -8.42 -13.50
N PHE A 87 8.41 -7.36 -14.27
CA PHE A 87 8.00 -6.05 -13.78
C PHE A 87 6.59 -6.05 -13.18
N ALA A 88 5.60 -6.64 -13.86
CA ALA A 88 4.24 -6.69 -13.35
C ALA A 88 4.17 -7.50 -12.05
N GLY A 89 4.87 -8.63 -11.97
CA GLY A 89 4.92 -9.44 -10.76
C GLY A 89 5.53 -8.70 -9.56
N SER A 90 6.60 -7.94 -9.77
CA SER A 90 7.22 -7.15 -8.70
C SER A 90 6.33 -5.99 -8.25
N ALA A 91 5.69 -5.30 -9.20
CA ALA A 91 4.72 -4.24 -8.90
C ALA A 91 3.52 -4.78 -8.10
N LEU A 92 2.97 -5.93 -8.48
CA LEU A 92 1.88 -6.59 -7.75
C LEU A 92 2.30 -7.01 -6.33
N ALA A 93 3.54 -7.49 -6.17
CA ALA A 93 4.07 -7.84 -4.85
C ALA A 93 4.11 -6.61 -3.93
N VAL A 94 4.71 -5.52 -4.41
CA VAL A 94 4.84 -4.27 -3.64
C VAL A 94 3.45 -3.70 -3.30
N LEU A 95 2.56 -3.64 -4.30
CA LEU A 95 1.20 -3.16 -4.11
C LEU A 95 0.44 -4.01 -3.09
N GLY A 96 0.50 -5.34 -3.21
CA GLY A 96 -0.16 -6.26 -2.29
C GLY A 96 0.36 -6.15 -0.86
N ILE A 97 1.67 -6.06 -0.66
CA ILE A 97 2.30 -5.92 0.66
C ILE A 97 1.86 -4.61 1.33
N ILE A 98 1.97 -3.47 0.63
CA ILE A 98 1.60 -2.15 1.17
C ILE A 98 0.09 -2.07 1.43
N ALA A 99 -0.72 -2.54 0.47
CA ALA A 99 -2.18 -2.54 0.60
C ALA A 99 -2.64 -3.42 1.78
N THR A 100 -1.99 -4.56 2.04
CA THR A 100 -2.34 -5.43 3.16
C THR A 100 -2.23 -4.71 4.50
N VAL A 101 -1.16 -3.93 4.71
CA VAL A 101 -0.98 -3.15 5.94
C VAL A 101 -2.07 -2.08 6.07
N GLY A 102 -2.34 -1.33 4.99
CA GLY A 102 -3.37 -0.30 5.00
C GLY A 102 -4.78 -0.85 5.27
N LEU A 103 -5.14 -1.97 4.62
CA LEU A 103 -6.43 -2.63 4.80
C LEU A 103 -6.58 -3.26 6.19
N ALA A 104 -5.49 -3.79 6.76
CA ALA A 104 -5.48 -4.35 8.10
C ALA A 104 -5.70 -3.25 9.17
N MET A 105 -5.06 -2.09 9.00
CA MET A 105 -5.09 -1.02 9.99
C MET A 105 -6.33 -0.12 9.87
N PHE A 106 -7.00 -0.08 8.71
CA PHE A 106 -8.19 0.76 8.53
C PHE A 106 -9.24 0.54 9.64
N PRO A 107 -9.80 1.60 10.26
CA PRO A 107 -9.69 3.03 9.94
C PRO A 107 -8.55 3.78 10.67
N PHE A 108 -7.62 3.08 11.31
CA PHE A 108 -6.46 3.67 11.98
C PHE A 108 -5.35 4.00 11.00
N ILE A 109 -4.78 5.20 11.15
CA ILE A 109 -3.57 5.63 10.42
C ILE A 109 -2.37 5.48 11.34
N LEU A 110 -2.49 5.93 12.59
CA LEU A 110 -1.43 5.87 13.58
C LEU A 110 -2.02 5.52 14.95
N PRO A 111 -2.00 4.23 15.34
CA PRO A 111 -2.47 3.81 16.65
C PRO A 111 -1.46 4.16 17.74
N SER A 112 -1.95 4.60 18.89
CA SER A 112 -1.13 4.90 20.07
C SER A 112 -1.16 3.71 21.04
N SER A 113 0.03 3.25 21.45
CA SER A 113 0.18 2.15 22.43
C SER A 113 0.15 2.62 23.88
N ILE A 114 0.44 3.90 24.15
CA ILE A 114 0.48 4.48 25.49
C ILE A 114 -0.91 4.94 25.93
N ASP A 115 -1.61 5.64 25.03
CA ASP A 115 -2.98 6.10 25.23
C ASP A 115 -3.80 5.83 23.96
N PRO A 116 -4.60 4.74 23.93
CA PRO A 116 -5.44 4.40 22.79
C PRO A 116 -6.40 5.52 22.39
N ALA A 117 -6.85 6.38 23.31
CA ALA A 117 -7.76 7.49 22.99
C ALA A 117 -7.09 8.55 22.11
N SER A 118 -5.76 8.65 22.16
CA SER A 118 -4.97 9.56 21.32
C SER A 118 -4.61 8.96 19.94
N SER A 119 -5.26 7.87 19.52
CA SER A 119 -5.00 7.24 18.22
C SER A 119 -5.53 8.07 17.04
N LEU A 120 -4.75 8.19 15.98
CA LEU A 120 -5.14 8.90 14.76
C LEU A 120 -5.85 7.95 13.78
N THR A 121 -7.03 8.38 13.35
CA THR A 121 -7.95 7.64 12.50
C THR A 121 -8.39 8.53 11.34
N VAL A 122 -8.93 7.91 10.29
CA VAL A 122 -9.43 8.65 9.11
C VAL A 122 -10.48 9.70 9.50
N TRP A 123 -11.23 9.47 10.57
CA TRP A 123 -12.33 10.34 11.01
C TRP A 123 -11.91 11.50 11.90
N ASN A 124 -10.83 11.35 12.67
CA ASN A 124 -10.38 12.38 13.61
C ASN A 124 -9.18 13.20 13.11
N ALA A 125 -8.45 12.69 12.11
CA ALA A 125 -7.26 13.30 11.55
C ALA A 125 -7.49 13.88 10.13
N SER A 126 -8.74 13.92 9.65
CA SER A 126 -9.09 14.52 8.37
C SER A 126 -9.23 16.03 8.47
N SER A 127 -8.76 16.75 7.44
CA SER A 127 -9.01 18.18 7.27
C SER A 127 -10.51 18.49 7.09
N SER A 128 -10.85 19.78 7.09
CA SER A 128 -12.22 20.24 6.81
C SER A 128 -12.73 19.72 5.46
N HIS A 129 -14.05 19.53 5.34
CA HIS A 129 -14.69 19.05 4.11
C HIS A 129 -14.32 19.91 2.89
N LEU A 130 -14.27 21.25 3.05
CA LEU A 130 -13.91 22.16 1.96
C LEU A 130 -12.47 21.92 1.49
N THR A 131 -11.51 21.80 2.41
CA THR A 131 -10.10 21.56 2.09
C THR A 131 -9.93 20.20 1.40
N LEU A 132 -10.59 19.16 1.93
CA LEU A 132 -10.54 17.80 1.36
C LEU A 132 -11.13 17.79 -0.06
N PHE A 133 -12.26 18.46 -0.28
CA PHE A 133 -12.88 18.57 -1.60
C PHE A 133 -11.97 19.30 -2.61
N ILE A 134 -11.34 20.41 -2.22
CA ILE A 134 -10.38 21.12 -3.07
C ILE A 134 -9.21 20.19 -3.44
N MET A 135 -8.64 19.47 -2.47
CA MET A 135 -7.52 18.54 -2.73
C MET A 135 -7.95 17.37 -3.61
N LEU A 136 -9.18 16.87 -3.48
CA LEU A 136 -9.73 15.85 -4.37
C LEU A 136 -9.80 16.36 -5.81
N VAL A 137 -10.31 17.57 -6.03
CA VAL A 137 -10.38 18.20 -7.38
C VAL A 137 -8.97 18.35 -7.96
N VAL A 138 -8.01 18.81 -7.16
CA VAL A 138 -6.60 18.92 -7.56
C VAL A 138 -6.04 17.56 -7.97
N VAL A 139 -6.22 16.52 -7.15
CA VAL A 139 -5.72 15.17 -7.48
C VAL A 139 -6.38 14.64 -8.75
N VAL A 140 -7.70 14.79 -8.92
CA VAL A 140 -8.43 14.31 -10.09
C VAL A 140 -7.96 14.99 -11.39
N VAL A 141 -7.53 16.25 -11.35
CA VAL A 141 -7.03 16.97 -12.53
C VAL A 141 -5.53 16.72 -12.76
N PHE A 142 -4.71 16.88 -11.74
CA PHE A 142 -3.25 16.87 -11.89
C PHE A 142 -2.67 15.45 -11.94
N LEU A 143 -3.23 14.47 -11.22
CA LEU A 143 -2.69 13.11 -11.23
C LEU A 143 -2.74 12.47 -12.63
N PRO A 144 -3.84 12.55 -13.41
CA PRO A 144 -3.86 12.06 -14.78
C PRO A 144 -2.85 12.77 -15.69
N ILE A 145 -2.66 14.09 -15.54
CA ILE A 145 -1.68 14.86 -16.31
C ILE A 145 -0.26 14.37 -16.00
N VAL A 146 0.07 14.21 -14.72
CA VAL A 146 1.37 13.69 -14.29
C VAL A 146 1.60 12.28 -14.86
N LEU A 147 0.61 11.38 -14.74
CA LEU A 147 0.73 10.02 -15.29
C LEU A 147 0.88 10.01 -16.81
N ALA A 148 0.16 10.87 -17.53
CA ALA A 148 0.27 10.99 -18.98
C ALA A 148 1.67 11.47 -19.40
N TYR A 149 2.19 12.50 -18.73
CA TYR A 149 3.53 13.01 -18.97
C TYR A 149 4.61 11.98 -18.64
N THR A 150 4.51 11.31 -17.47
CA THR A 150 5.43 10.25 -17.08
C THR A 150 5.40 9.10 -18.09
N THR A 151 4.22 8.66 -18.52
CA THR A 151 4.08 7.61 -19.55
C THR A 151 4.69 8.04 -20.88
N TRP A 152 4.48 9.28 -21.30
CA TRP A 152 5.11 9.83 -22.51
C TRP A 152 6.63 9.86 -22.38
N ALA A 153 7.18 10.32 -21.25
CA ALA A 153 8.62 10.35 -21.02
C ALA A 153 9.24 8.94 -21.07
N TYR A 154 8.62 7.95 -20.43
CA TYR A 154 9.04 6.54 -20.53
C TYR A 154 8.94 5.99 -21.96
N ARG A 155 7.95 6.44 -22.74
CA ARG A 155 7.80 6.07 -24.16
C ARG A 155 8.88 6.70 -25.04
N VAL A 156 9.28 7.95 -24.77
CA VAL A 156 10.33 8.64 -25.51
C VAL A 156 11.70 8.04 -25.23
N MET A 157 11.99 7.70 -23.97
CA MET A 157 13.24 7.04 -23.57
C MET A 157 13.24 5.53 -23.82
N PHE A 158 12.22 5.01 -24.51
CA PHE A 158 12.08 3.57 -24.70
C PHE A 158 13.12 3.05 -25.70
N GLY A 159 14.12 2.36 -25.18
CA GLY A 159 15.19 1.74 -25.95
C GLY A 159 16.06 0.86 -25.07
N ARG A 160 16.76 -0.11 -25.66
CA ARG A 160 17.78 -0.88 -24.95
C ARG A 160 19.11 -0.14 -25.09
N VAL A 161 19.69 0.31 -23.99
CA VAL A 161 21.04 0.89 -24.00
C VAL A 161 22.05 -0.24 -24.18
N THR A 162 22.77 -0.22 -25.29
CA THR A 162 23.80 -1.23 -25.60
C THR A 162 25.19 -0.71 -25.21
N GLY A 163 26.09 -1.59 -24.76
CA GLY A 163 27.45 -1.19 -24.35
C GLY A 163 28.24 -0.47 -25.46
N ASP A 164 27.97 -0.77 -26.72
CA ASP A 164 28.59 -0.08 -27.86
C ASP A 164 28.10 1.36 -28.03
N GLU A 165 26.84 1.66 -27.70
CA GLU A 165 26.29 3.03 -27.74
C GLU A 165 26.93 3.92 -26.66
N VAL A 166 27.23 3.34 -25.49
CA VAL A 166 27.93 4.02 -24.40
C VAL A 166 29.40 4.27 -24.75
N ARG A 167 30.06 3.33 -25.44
CA ARG A 167 31.46 3.48 -25.88
C ARG A 167 31.62 4.49 -27.02
N LEU A 168 30.61 4.64 -27.88
CA LEU A 168 30.65 5.57 -29.01
C LEU A 168 30.36 7.02 -28.62
N ASN A 169 29.65 7.26 -27.51
CA ASN A 169 29.31 8.59 -27.02
C ASN A 169 29.62 8.73 -25.51
N PRO A 170 30.90 8.72 -25.11
CA PRO A 170 31.30 8.80 -23.70
C PRO A 170 30.95 10.12 -23.03
N ASP A 171 30.66 11.18 -23.80
CA ASP A 171 30.36 12.52 -23.25
C ASP A 171 28.88 12.70 -22.89
N MET A 172 28.01 11.74 -23.26
CA MET A 172 26.55 11.81 -23.14
C MET A 172 26.00 10.99 -21.96
N TYR A 173 26.86 10.24 -21.25
CA TYR A 173 26.53 9.35 -20.13
C TYR A 173 27.56 9.51 -19.00
#